data_AF-A0A162GRX7-F1
#
_entry.id   AF-A0A162GRX7-F1
#
_cell.length_a   1.000
_cell.length_b   1.000
_cell.length_c   1.000
_cell.angle_alpha   90.00
_cell.angle_beta   90.00
_cell.angle_gamma   90.00
#
_symmetry.space_group_name_H-M   'P 1'
#
loop_
_entity.id
_entity.type
_entity.pdbx_description
1 polymer ?
#
loop_
_entity_poly.entity_id
_entity_poly.type
_entity_poly.pdbx_seq_one_letter_code
_entity_poly.pdbx_strand_id
1 'polypeptide(L)' 'MTKPTFDIDAALKALQEGKDLTGKDGILTPLIKQLTEAAMQAELDNHLTEETAPNRKNG' A
#
# COMPACT_ATOMS: atom_id res chain seq x y z
N MET A 1 -5.96 6.90 9.93
CA MET A 1 -5.83 5.68 9.14
C MET A 1 -6.91 5.64 8.06
N THR A 2 -6.58 6.05 6.84
CA THR A 2 -7.43 5.81 5.67
C THR A 2 -7.27 4.35 5.25
N LYS A 3 -8.40 3.65 5.01
CA LYS A 3 -8.34 2.27 4.50
C LYS A 3 -7.73 2.30 3.10
N PRO A 4 -6.69 1.50 2.82
CA PRO A 4 -6.11 1.45 1.48
C PRO A 4 -7.12 0.93 0.46
N THR A 5 -7.19 1.62 -0.68
CA THR A 5 -8.10 1.28 -1.77
C THR A 5 -7.39 0.36 -2.75
N PHE A 6 -7.96 -0.83 -2.95
CA PHE A 6 -7.52 -1.79 -3.96
C PHE A 6 -8.55 -1.88 -5.06
N ASP A 7 -8.12 -1.80 -6.32
CA ASP A 7 -9.02 -1.90 -7.47
C ASP A 7 -9.24 -3.37 -7.86
N ILE A 8 -9.96 -4.07 -7.00
CA ILE A 8 -10.24 -5.51 -7.16
C ILE A 8 -11.19 -5.77 -8.32
N ASP A 9 -12.13 -4.86 -8.59
CA ASP A 9 -13.09 -5.00 -9.69
C ASP A 9 -12.37 -4.92 -11.05
N ALA A 10 -11.43 -3.98 -11.22
CA ALA A 10 -10.61 -3.93 -12.43
C ALA A 10 -9.72 -5.17 -12.58
N ALA A 11 -9.12 -5.65 -11.48
CA ALA A 11 -8.30 -6.86 -11.50
C ALA A 11 -9.11 -8.11 -11.87
N LEU A 12 -10.32 -8.25 -11.34
CA LEU A 12 -11.23 -9.35 -11.66
C LEU A 12 -11.66 -9.31 -13.13
N LYS A 13 -11.97 -8.12 -13.65
CA LYS A 13 -12.31 -7.95 -15.06
C LYS A 13 -11.14 -8.35 -15.97
N ALA A 14 -9.93 -7.87 -15.68
CA ALA A 14 -8.74 -8.23 -16.45
C ALA A 14 -8.42 -9.74 -16.38
N LEU A 15 -8.69 -10.38 -15.25
CA LEU A 15 -8.58 -11.83 -15.10
C LEU A 15 -9.58 -12.58 -15.99
N GLN A 16 -10.84 -12.12 -16.03
CA GLN A 16 -11.87 -12.68 -16.90
C GLN A 16 -11.54 -12.51 -18.39
N GLU A 17 -10.88 -11.40 -18.73
CA GLU A 17 -10.37 -11.12 -20.09
C GLU A 17 -9.11 -11.94 -20.45
N GLY A 18 -8.57 -12.72 -19.52
CA GLY A 18 -7.42 -13.60 -19.74
C GLY A 18 -6.08 -12.88 -19.78
N LYS A 19 -5.99 -11.68 -19.21
CA LYS A 19 -4.72 -10.96 -19.10
C LYS A 19 -3.75 -11.71 -18.20
N ASP A 20 -2.45 -11.63 -18.51
CA ASP A 20 -1.43 -12.26 -17.68
C ASP A 20 -1.45 -11.73 -16.25
N LEU A 21 -1.26 -12.63 -15.28
CA LEU A 21 -1.18 -12.25 -13.86
C LEU A 21 0.07 -11.42 -13.55
N THR A 22 1.17 -11.70 -14.26
CA THR A 22 2.51 -11.16 -13.98
C THR A 22 3.06 -10.41 -15.19
N GLY A 23 4.28 -9.87 -15.06
CA GLY A 23 4.92 -9.06 -16.10
C GLY A 23 4.60 -7.58 -15.95
N LYS A 24 5.22 -6.75 -16.80
CA LYS A 24 5.14 -5.29 -16.71
C LYS A 24 3.70 -4.78 -16.70
N ASP A 25 2.85 -5.40 -17.52
CA ASP A 25 1.43 -5.04 -17.66
C ASP A 25 0.50 -6.06 -16.99
N GLY A 26 1.02 -6.93 -16.13
CA GLY A 26 0.25 -7.98 -15.47
C GLY A 26 -0.78 -7.45 -14.47
N ILE A 27 -1.81 -8.24 -14.20
CA ILE A 27 -2.91 -7.90 -13.28
C ILE A 27 -2.38 -7.56 -11.87
N LEU A 28 -1.35 -8.26 -11.40
CA LEU A 28 -0.82 -8.08 -10.06
C LEU A 28 0.04 -6.82 -9.91
N THR A 29 0.58 -6.27 -11.00
CA THR A 29 1.49 -5.11 -10.95
C THR A 29 0.88 -3.88 -10.26
N PRO A 30 -0.32 -3.40 -10.63
CA PRO A 30 -0.95 -2.28 -9.91
C PRO A 30 -1.32 -2.64 -8.47
N LEU A 31 -1.73 -3.88 -8.19
CA LEU A 31 -2.11 -4.32 -6.84
C LEU A 31 -0.91 -4.37 -5.89
N ILE A 32 0.24 -4.87 -6.37
CA ILE A 32 1.49 -4.87 -5.61
C ILE A 32 1.91 -3.44 -5.28
N LYS A 33 1.82 -2.52 -6.26
CA LYS A 33 2.09 -1.10 -6.02
C LYS A 33 1.19 -0.53 -4.91
N GLN A 34 -0.13 -0.71 -5.03
CA GLN A 34 -1.10 -0.25 -4.02
C GLN A 34 -0.80 -0.83 -2.64
N LEU A 35 -0.44 -2.11 -2.56
CA LEU A 35 -0.05 -2.76 -1.31
C LEU A 35 1.21 -2.15 -0.71
N THR A 36 2.25 -1.94 -1.53
CA THR A 36 3.53 -1.37 -1.06
C THR A 36 3.38 0.06 -0.58
N GLU A 37 2.59 0.88 -1.28
CA GLU A 37 2.30 2.26 -0.88
C GLU A 37 1.51 2.30 0.42
N ALA A 38 0.52 1.42 0.57
CA ALA A 38 -0.26 1.29 1.80
C ALA A 38 0.62 0.86 2.99
N ALA A 39 1.52 -0.11 2.79
CA ALA A 39 2.44 -0.58 3.82
C ALA A 39 3.41 0.53 4.25
N MET A 40 4.00 1.26 3.30
CA MET A 40 4.86 2.41 3.58
C MET A 40 4.12 3.52 4.35
N GLN A 41 2.89 3.84 3.97
CA GLN A 41 2.11 4.85 4.69
C GLN A 41 1.81 4.41 6.13
N ALA A 42 1.47 3.14 6.33
CA ALA A 42 1.25 2.58 7.66
C ALA A 42 2.53 2.61 8.53
N GLU A 43 3.69 2.36 7.93
CA GLU A 43 4.99 2.46 8.59
C GLU A 43 5.29 3.90 9.03
N LEU A 44 5.06 4.89 8.15
CA LEU A 44 5.21 6.31 8.50
C LEU A 44 4.26 6.75 9.61
N ASP A 45 2.98 6.34 9.52
CA ASP A 45 1.99 6.65 10.55
C ASP A 45 2.39 6.05 11.90
N ASN A 46 2.87 4.79 11.91
CA ASN A 46 3.35 4.14 13.12
C ASN A 46 4.57 4.87 13.69
N HIS A 47 5.55 5.22 12.85
CA HIS A 47 6.73 5.94 13.28
C HIS A 47 6.41 7.30 13.93
N LEU A 48 5.48 8.05 13.33
CA LEU A 48 5.00 9.33 13.90
C LEU A 48 4.28 9.14 15.25
N THR A 49 3.57 8.03 15.44
CA THR A 49 2.96 7.73 16.75
C THR A 49 4.00 7.34 17.80
N GLU A 50 5.07 6.63 17.40
CA GLU A 50 6.18 6.23 18.28
C GLU A 50 7.06 7.43 18.70
N GLU A 51 7.26 8.42 17.83
CA GLU A 51 8.02 9.65 18.12
C GLU A 51 7.34 10.62 19.10
N THR A 52 6.12 10.32 19.59
CA THR A 52 5.42 11.17 20.58
C THR A 52 6.05 11.14 21.98
N ALA A 53 7.13 10.37 22.20
CA ALA A 53 7.92 10.44 23.42
C ALA A 53 8.46 11.87 23.61
N PRO A 54 8.19 12.54 24.75
CA PRO A 54 8.58 13.93 24.94
C PRO A 54 10.10 14.06 24.84
N ASN A 55 10.56 14.85 23.88
CA ASN A 55 11.96 15.27 23.78
C ASN A 55 12.31 16.05 25.05
N ARG A 56 12.82 15.36 26.07
CA ARG A 56 13.43 15.96 27.24
C ARG A 56 14.75 16.58 26.79
N LYS A 57 14.67 17.76 26.18
CA LYS A 57 15.82 18.64 25.98
C LYS A 57 16.57 18.72 27.30
N ASN A 58 17.89 18.54 27.20
CA ASN A 58 18.86 18.58 28.30
C ASN A 58 18.47 19.62 29.36
N GLY A 59 18.66 19.24 30.63
CA GLY A 59 18.37 20.07 31.79
C GLY A 59 19.03 21.45 31.76
#